data_AF-X0X404-F1
#
_entry.id   AF-X0X404-F1
#
_cell.length_a   1.000
_cell.length_b   1.000
_cell.length_c   1.000
_cell.angle_alpha   90.00
_cell.angle_beta   90.00
_cell.angle_gamma   90.00
#
_symmetry.space_group_name_H-M   'P 1'
#
loop_
_entity.id
_entity.type
_entity.pdbx_description
1 polymer ?
#
loop_
_entity_poly.entity_id
_entity_poly.type
_entity_poly.pdbx_seq_one_letter_code
_entity_poly.pdbx_strand_id
1 'polypeptide(L)' 'MAFRNRLHWVPVMLLVVPKRHISQAELWRDMGRVGEVAVSMGQRHCPNGFRIVSNFGFDAMQSQDHGHVHV' A
#
# COMPACT_ATOMS: atom_id res chain seq x y z
N MET A 1 6.34 6.30 -3.01
CA MET A 1 7.22 6.27 -1.82
C MET A 1 6.79 5.11 -0.95
N ALA A 2 7.72 4.44 -0.26
CA ALA A 2 7.40 3.38 0.70
C ALA A 2 7.89 3.78 2.10
N PHE A 3 7.13 3.49 3.14
CA PHE A 3 7.51 3.72 4.53
C PHE A 3 6.82 2.71 5.46
N ARG A 4 7.35 2.53 6.67
CA ARG A 4 6.75 1.63 7.65
C ARG A 4 5.48 2.24 8.23
N ASN A 5 4.42 1.46 8.33
CA ASN A 5 3.21 1.90 9.00
C ASN A 5 3.50 2.13 10.50
N ARG A 6 2.83 3.11 11.12
CA ARG A 6 2.85 3.31 12.57
C ARG A 6 2.12 2.19 13.31
N LEU A 7 1.18 1.53 12.65
CA LEU A 7 0.50 0.34 13.17
C LEU A 7 1.42 -0.88 13.05
N HIS A 8 1.27 -1.81 13.99
CA HIS A 8 2.14 -2.98 14.14
C HIS A 8 1.34 -4.29 14.26
N TRP A 9 0.20 -4.38 13.57
CA TRP A 9 -0.67 -5.57 13.62
C TRP A 9 -0.02 -6.83 13.01
N VAL A 10 0.97 -6.66 12.14
CA VAL A 10 1.76 -7.75 11.56
C VAL A 10 3.26 -7.40 11.62
N PRO A 11 4.17 -8.40 11.57
CA PRO A 11 5.61 -8.17 11.76
C PRO A 11 6.25 -7.17 10.77
N VAL A 12 5.79 -7.20 9.52
CA VAL A 12 6.14 -6.24 8.47
C VAL A 12 4.84 -5.63 7.96
N MET A 13 4.70 -4.31 8.12
CA MET A 13 3.59 -3.54 7.57
C MET A 13 4.14 -2.27 6.94
N LEU A 14 4.16 -2.22 5.62
CA LEU A 14 4.59 -1.05 4.86
C LEU A 14 3.38 -0.38 4.21
N LEU A 15 3.52 0.91 3.94
CA LEU A 15 2.61 1.66 3.09
C LEU A 15 3.38 2.14 1.87
N VAL A 16 2.84 1.87 0.68
CA VAL A 16 3.34 2.43 -0.57
C VAL A 16 2.32 3.39 -1.15
N VAL A 17 2.74 4.62 -1.38
CA VAL A 17 1.87 5.74 -1.77
C VAL A 17 2.41 6.45 -3.02
N PRO A 18 1.54 6.98 -3.90
CA PRO A 18 1.94 7.91 -4.94
C PRO A 18 2.37 9.24 -4.31
N LYS A 19 3.24 10.00 -5.02
CA LYS A 19 3.63 11.35 -4.60
C LYS A 19 2.52 12.37 -4.88
N ARG A 20 1.78 12.19 -5.97
CA ARG A 20 0.61 13.02 -6.31
C ARG A 20 -0.57 12.60 -5.44
N HIS A 21 -1.30 13.57 -4.90
CA HIS A 21 -2.54 13.31 -4.16
C HIS A 21 -3.62 12.82 -5.13
N ILE A 22 -3.98 11.54 -5.01
CA ILE A 22 -5.01 10.86 -5.81
C ILE A 22 -5.81 9.93 -4.91
N SER A 23 -7.05 9.64 -5.28
CA SER A 23 -7.91 8.69 -4.59
C SER A 23 -7.44 7.23 -4.75
N GLN A 24 -8.00 6.35 -3.92
CA GLN A 24 -7.77 4.91 -4.01
C GLN A 24 -8.17 4.34 -5.38
N ALA A 25 -9.31 4.75 -5.92
CA ALA A 25 -9.76 4.31 -7.25
C ALA A 25 -8.84 4.81 -8.37
N GLU A 26 -8.36 6.05 -8.29
CA GLU A 26 -7.37 6.58 -9.23
C GLU A 26 -6.07 5.78 -9.22
N LEU A 27 -5.57 5.45 -8.03
CA LEU A 27 -4.36 4.65 -7.88
C LEU A 27 -4.53 3.26 -8.52
N TRP A 28 -5.66 2.60 -8.30
CA TRP A 28 -5.87 1.25 -8.83
C TRP A 28 -6.19 1.18 -10.32
N ARG A 29 -6.61 2.29 -10.95
CA ARG A 29 -6.73 2.38 -12.42
C ARG A 29 -5.38 2.32 -13.11
N ASP A 30 -4.33 2.85 -12.48
CA ASP A 30 -2.95 2.72 -12.95
C ASP A 30 -1.98 2.68 -11.77
N MET A 31 -1.62 1.46 -11.39
CA MET A 31 -0.72 1.20 -10.27
C MET A 31 0.72 1.64 -10.56
N GLY A 32 1.12 1.72 -11.84
CA GLY A 32 2.46 2.08 -12.33
C GLY A 32 3.60 1.83 -11.33
N ARG A 33 4.30 2.92 -10.97
CA ARG A 33 5.45 2.87 -10.05
C ARG A 33 5.09 2.43 -8.62
N VAL A 34 3.85 2.64 -8.17
CA VAL A 34 3.42 2.19 -6.82
C VAL A 34 3.40 0.66 -6.76
N GLY A 35 2.85 0.01 -7.80
CA GLY A 35 2.84 -1.46 -7.90
C GLY A 35 4.25 -2.05 -7.92
N GLU A 36 5.15 -1.51 -8.75
CA GLU A 36 6.54 -1.94 -8.82
C GLU A 36 7.25 -1.87 -7.46
N VAL A 37 7.09 -0.73 -6.75
CA VAL A 37 7.71 -0.53 -5.44
C VAL A 37 7.08 -1.47 -4.39
N ALA A 38 5.76 -1.67 -4.43
CA ALA A 38 5.07 -2.57 -3.50
C ALA A 38 5.58 -4.02 -3.62
N VAL A 39 5.64 -4.56 -4.84
CA VAL A 39 6.17 -5.92 -5.08
C VAL A 39 7.64 -6.01 -4.68
N SER A 40 8.47 -5.04 -5.06
CA SER A 40 9.89 -5.02 -4.73
C SER A 40 10.14 -4.99 -3.22
N MET A 41 9.36 -4.21 -2.46
CA MET A 41 9.46 -4.16 -1.01
C MET A 41 8.96 -5.46 -0.36
N GLY A 42 7.85 -6.02 -0.85
CA GLY A 42 7.33 -7.30 -0.38
C GLY A 42 8.37 -8.43 -0.52
N GLN A 43 8.97 -8.56 -1.71
CA GLN A 43 10.02 -9.55 -1.98
C GLN A 43 11.25 -9.36 -1.09
N ARG A 44 11.66 -8.11 -0.85
CA ARG A 44 12.83 -7.78 -0.03
C ARG A 44 12.63 -8.12 1.44
N HIS A 45 11.45 -7.77 1.99
CA HIS A 45 11.21 -7.89 3.43
C HIS A 45 10.55 -9.22 3.83
N CYS A 46 9.84 -9.86 2.91
CA CYS A 46 9.10 -11.09 3.15
C CYS A 46 9.26 -12.05 1.95
N PRO A 47 10.47 -12.61 1.72
CA PRO A 47 10.78 -13.42 0.54
C PRO A 47 9.95 -14.70 0.42
N ASN A 48 9.39 -15.19 1.53
CA ASN A 48 8.55 -16.37 1.58
C ASN A 48 7.05 -16.09 1.34
N GLY A 49 6.67 -14.83 1.08
CA GLY A 49 5.31 -14.43 0.77
C GLY A 49 4.86 -13.16 1.47
N PHE A 50 4.01 -12.39 0.80
CA PHE A 50 3.42 -11.14 1.29
C PHE A 50 2.05 -10.90 0.65
N ARG A 51 1.29 -9.94 1.18
CA ARG A 51 -0.01 -9.53 0.64
C ARG A 51 0.02 -8.05 0.34
N ILE A 52 -0.46 -7.67 -0.85
CA ILE A 52 -0.74 -6.27 -1.18
C ILE A 52 -2.24 -6.05 -1.04
N VAL A 53 -2.66 -5.03 -0.28
CA VAL A 53 -4.08 -4.74 -0.05
C VAL A 53 -4.35 -3.23 0.03
N SER A 54 -5.55 -2.83 -0.38
CA SER A 54 -6.08 -1.49 -0.19
C SER A 54 -7.48 -1.53 0.42
N ASN A 55 -7.80 -0.49 1.17
CA ASN A 55 -9.12 -0.29 1.74
C ASN A 55 -9.86 0.74 0.89
N PHE A 56 -11.09 0.43 0.46
CA PHE A 56 -11.95 1.33 -0.32
C PHE A 56 -13.18 1.73 0.50
N GLY A 57 -13.25 3.01 0.87
CA GLY A 57 -14.38 3.59 1.59
C GLY A 57 -14.50 3.16 3.05
N PHE A 58 -15.63 3.56 3.64
CA PHE A 58 -15.91 3.39 5.07
C PHE A 58 -15.96 1.91 5.49
N ASP A 59 -16.66 1.07 4.72
CA ASP A 59 -16.86 -0.35 5.06
C ASP A 59 -15.56 -1.15 5.07
N ALA A 60 -14.58 -0.74 4.26
CA ALA A 60 -13.24 -1.32 4.26
C ALA A 60 -12.30 -0.70 5.32
N MET A 61 -12.80 0.22 6.15
CA MET A 61 -12.02 0.99 7.11
C MET A 61 -10.87 1.76 6.45
N GLN A 62 -11.14 2.41 5.31
CA GLN A 62 -10.18 3.35 4.71
C GLN A 62 -10.00 4.55 5.63
N SER A 63 -8.80 4.70 6.21
CA SER A 63 -8.53 5.75 7.19
C SER A 63 -7.98 7.04 6.58
N GLN A 64 -7.56 7.01 5.31
CA GLN A 64 -6.97 8.14 4.59
C GLN A 64 -7.48 8.17 3.16
N ASP A 65 -7.88 9.35 2.67
CA ASP A 65 -8.40 9.52 1.31
C ASP A 65 -7.31 9.43 0.23
N HIS A 66 -6.05 9.71 0.60
CA HIS A 66 -4.90 9.56 -0.28
C HIS A 66 -4.61 8.08 -0.57
N GLY A 67 -4.60 7.71 -1.84
CA GLY A 67 -4.42 6.33 -2.29
C GLY A 67 -3.15 5.69 -1.74
N HIS A 68 -3.28 4.49 -1.18
CA HIS A 68 -2.14 3.73 -0.64
C HIS A 68 -2.37 2.24 -0.76
N VAL A 69 -1.28 1.46 -0.81
CA VAL A 69 -1.34 0.01 -0.63
C VAL A 69 -0.55 -0.38 0.61
N HIS A 70 -1.13 -1.29 1.38
CA HIS A 70 -0.41 -2.01 2.43
C HIS A 70 0.39 -3.14 1.78
N VAL A 71 1.60 -3.34 2.27
CA VAL A 71 2.50 -4.45 1.89
C VAL A 71 2.99 -5.16 3.13
#